data_AF-A0A090S1M7-F1
#
_entry.id   AF-A0A090S1M7-F1
#
_cell.length_a   1.000
_cell.length_b   1.000
_cell.length_c   1.000
_cell.angle_alpha   90.00
_cell.angle_beta   90.00
_cell.angle_gamma   90.00
#
_symmetry.space_group_name_H-M   'P 1'
#
loop_
_entity.id
_entity.type
_entity.pdbx_description
1 polymer ?
#
loop_
_entity_poly.entity_id
_entity_poly.type
_entity_poly.pdbx_seq_one_letter_code
_entity_poly.pdbx_strand_id
1 'polypeptide(L)'
;MGANRWRQLWHIRLPASLPVLASGIRVAVVVAPIGAVAGEWVGSSKGLGYLMLQTNARMLIDEMFAALFILAAVSVSLYFITDWALRRLIPWENN
;
A
#
# COMPACT_ATOMS: atom_id res chain seq x y z
N MET A 1 23.31 3.88 33.83
CA MET A 1 23.58 3.43 32.46
C MET A 1 23.20 4.56 31.50
N GLY A 2 24.15 5.46 31.19
CA GLY A 2 23.90 6.69 30.41
C GLY A 2 24.00 6.47 28.90
N ALA A 3 23.02 5.79 28.30
CA ALA A 3 22.96 5.71 26.84
C ALA A 3 22.53 7.07 26.26
N ASN A 4 23.33 7.62 25.34
CA ASN A 4 22.97 8.81 24.57
C ASN A 4 21.56 8.63 23.97
N ARG A 5 20.72 9.67 24.00
CA ARG A 5 19.32 9.63 23.53
C ARG A 5 19.19 9.05 22.12
N TRP A 6 20.18 9.31 21.27
CA TRP A 6 20.29 8.74 19.93
C TRP A 6 20.51 7.23 19.92
N ARG A 7 21.39 6.71 20.78
CA ARG A 7 21.63 5.27 20.90
C ARG A 7 20.37 4.55 21.40
N GLN A 8 19.67 5.16 22.35
CA GLN A 8 18.40 4.63 22.88
C GLN A 8 17.28 4.63 21.82
N LEU A 9 17.21 5.67 20.98
CA LEU A 9 16.26 5.73 19.88
C LEU A 9 16.50 4.60 18.87
N TRP A 10 17.74 4.46 18.37
CA TRP A 10 18.07 3.50 17.32
C TRP A 10 18.07 2.05 17.78
N HIS A 11 18.53 1.75 19.00
CA HIS A 11 18.71 0.36 19.44
C HIS A 11 17.55 -0.16 20.29
N ILE A 12 16.70 0.71 20.84
CA ILE A 12 15.63 0.29 21.76
C ILE A 12 14.27 0.71 21.24
N ARG A 13 14.06 2.01 20.99
CA ARG A 13 12.71 2.51 20.63
C ARG A 13 12.29 2.14 19.22
N LEU A 14 13.16 2.34 18.23
CA LEU A 14 12.89 2.00 16.83
C LEU A 14 12.57 0.51 16.63
N PRO A 15 13.42 -0.45 17.05
CA PRO A 15 13.10 -1.87 16.86
C PRO A 15 11.85 -2.32 17.62
N ALA A 16 11.58 -1.74 18.79
CA ALA A 16 10.36 -2.03 19.55
C ALA A 16 9.08 -1.47 18.90
N SER A 17 9.16 -0.38 18.12
CA SER A 17 7.99 0.20 17.43
C SER A 17 7.75 -0.38 16.03
N LEU A 18 8.69 -1.14 15.47
CA LEU A 18 8.56 -1.73 14.13
C LEU A 18 7.32 -2.62 13.96
N PRO A 19 6.94 -3.52 14.90
CA PRO A 19 5.71 -4.30 14.78
C PRO A 19 4.44 -3.43 14.73
N VAL A 20 4.40 -2.37 15.53
CA VAL A 20 3.29 -1.41 15.52
C VAL A 20 3.25 -0.66 14.19
N LEU A 21 4.40 -0.21 13.68
CA LEU A 21 4.50 0.39 12.34
C LEU A 21 4.05 -0.59 11.23
N ALA A 22 4.38 -1.87 11.33
CA ALA A 22 3.96 -2.89 10.37
C ALA A 22 2.44 -3.00 10.27
N SER A 23 1.73 -2.98 11.41
CA SER A 23 0.26 -2.95 11.42
C SER A 23 -0.30 -1.71 10.71
N GLY A 24 0.31 -0.53 10.93
CA GLY A 24 -0.05 0.71 10.24
C GLY A 24 0.18 0.63 8.73
N ILE A 25 1.31 0.06 8.30
CA ILE A 25 1.63 -0.16 6.89
C ILE A 25 0.62 -1.11 6.24
N ARG A 26 0.25 -2.22 6.90
CA ARG A 26 -0.78 -3.16 6.38
C ARG A 26 -2.10 -2.44 6.09
N VAL A 27 -2.56 -1.56 6.98
CA VAL A 27 -3.77 -0.77 6.75
C VAL A 27 -3.58 0.25 5.62
N ALA A 28 -2.45 0.97 5.62
CA ALA A 28 -2.14 1.97 4.59
C ALA A 28 -2.11 1.37 3.17
N VAL A 29 -1.56 0.17 3.02
CA VAL A 29 -1.48 -0.53 1.72
C VAL A 29 -2.84 -0.88 1.16
N VAL A 30 -3.82 -1.21 2.01
CA VAL A 30 -5.19 -1.50 1.56
C VAL A 30 -5.90 -0.23 1.06
N VAL A 31 -5.61 0.92 1.67
CA VAL A 31 -6.25 2.20 1.33
C VAL A 31 -5.53 2.93 0.19
N ALA A 32 -4.23 2.68 -0.02
CA ALA A 32 -3.41 3.36 -1.02
C ALA A 32 -3.96 3.27 -2.46
N PRO A 33 -4.44 2.12 -2.97
CA PRO A 33 -5.01 2.02 -4.31
C PRO A 33 -6.23 2.94 -4.51
N ILE A 34 -7.05 3.12 -3.47
CA ILE A 34 -8.22 4.01 -3.50
C ILE A 34 -7.76 5.46 -3.73
N GLY A 35 -6.75 5.89 -2.97
CA GLY A 35 -6.15 7.22 -3.12
C GLY A 35 -5.48 7.42 -4.47
N ALA A 36 -4.80 6.40 -4.99
CA ALA A 36 -4.18 6.43 -6.31
C ALA A 36 -5.22 6.63 -7.43
N VAL A 37 -6.29 5.84 -7.43
CA VAL A 37 -7.38 5.96 -8.42
C VAL A 37 -8.10 7.31 -8.31
N ALA A 38 -8.39 7.75 -7.09
CA ALA A 38 -8.98 9.07 -6.86
C ALA A 38 -8.08 10.20 -7.39
N GLY A 39 -6.77 10.11 -7.19
CA GLY A 39 -5.80 11.05 -7.75
C GLY A 39 -5.73 11.00 -9.29
N GLU A 40 -5.83 9.79 -9.87
CA GLU A 40 -5.85 9.61 -11.32
C GLU A 40 -7.06 10.27 -11.97
N TRP A 41 -8.23 10.27 -11.32
CA TRP A 41 -9.46 10.90 -11.84
C TRP A 41 -9.39 12.42 -11.92
N VAL A 42 -8.66 13.08 -11.02
CA VAL A 42 -8.69 14.55 -10.90
C VAL A 42 -7.81 15.23 -11.95
N GLY A 43 -6.77 14.58 -12.46
CA GLY A 43 -5.87 15.24 -13.41
C GLY A 43 -4.87 14.36 -14.12
N SER A 44 -4.97 13.03 -14.00
CA SER A 44 -4.08 12.16 -14.78
C SER A 44 -4.65 11.95 -16.19
N SER A 45 -3.78 11.93 -17.18
CA SER A 45 -4.14 11.54 -18.56
C SER A 45 -3.81 10.08 -18.87
N LYS A 46 -3.36 9.32 -17.86
CA LYS A 46 -2.93 7.91 -17.95
C LYS A 46 -3.19 7.19 -16.62
N GLY A 47 -3.30 5.87 -16.65
CA GLY A 47 -3.53 5.05 -15.45
C GLY A 47 -4.83 4.25 -15.53
N LEU A 48 -5.00 3.31 -14.60
CA LEU A 48 -6.16 2.41 -14.59
C LEU A 48 -7.44 3.16 -14.23
N GLY A 49 -7.39 4.07 -13.26
CA GLY A 49 -8.51 4.94 -12.89
C GLY A 49 -8.92 5.86 -14.02
N TYR A 50 -7.94 6.45 -14.73
CA TYR A 50 -8.21 7.25 -15.94
C TYR A 50 -8.85 6.39 -17.04
N LEU A 51 -8.29 5.20 -17.30
CA LEU A 51 -8.81 4.28 -18.32
C LEU A 51 -10.26 3.92 -18.02
N MET A 52 -10.57 3.56 -16.77
CA MET A 52 -11.93 3.26 -16.32
C MET A 52 -12.90 4.43 -16.58
N LEU A 53 -12.48 5.67 -16.30
CA LEU A 53 -13.30 6.85 -16.55
C LEU A 53 -13.52 7.08 -18.05
N GLN A 54 -12.48 6.89 -18.86
CA GLN A 54 -12.54 7.02 -20.32
C GLN A 54 -13.42 5.95 -20.96
N THR A 55 -13.29 4.69 -20.54
CA THR A 55 -14.09 3.58 -21.06
C THR A 55 -15.55 3.69 -20.60
N ASN A 56 -15.79 4.18 -19.38
CA ASN A 56 -17.13 4.50 -18.91
C ASN A 56 -17.80 5.57 -19.76
N ALA A 57 -17.08 6.66 -20.09
CA ALA A 57 -17.58 7.71 -20.97
C ALA A 57 -17.89 7.22 -22.40
N ARG A 58 -17.21 6.17 -22.86
CA ARG A 58 -17.44 5.50 -24.15
C ARG A 58 -18.45 4.35 -24.09
N MET A 59 -19.05 4.10 -22.91
CA MET A 59 -19.92 2.94 -22.63
C MET A 59 -19.27 1.58 -22.92
N LEU A 60 -17.93 1.50 -22.90
CA LEU A 60 -17.16 0.27 -23.05
C LEU A 60 -17.02 -0.40 -21.68
N ILE A 61 -18.11 -0.98 -21.21
CA ILE A 61 -18.21 -1.57 -19.86
C ILE A 61 -17.26 -2.76 -19.72
N ASP A 62 -17.09 -3.57 -20.77
CA ASP A 62 -16.18 -4.73 -20.74
C ASP A 62 -14.73 -4.32 -20.43
N GLU A 63 -14.25 -3.25 -21.07
CA GLU A 63 -12.90 -2.70 -20.86
C GLU A 63 -12.76 -2.05 -19.48
N MET A 64 -13.82 -1.38 -19.00
CA MET A 64 -13.87 -0.81 -17.66
C MET A 64 -13.72 -1.90 -16.57
N PHE A 65 -14.44 -3.01 -16.72
CA PHE A 65 -14.35 -4.14 -15.78
C PHE A 65 -13.02 -4.87 -15.89
N ALA A 66 -12.44 -4.99 -17.08
CA ALA A 66 -11.08 -5.53 -17.25
C ALA A 66 -10.06 -4.67 -16.50
N ALA A 67 -10.13 -3.34 -16.62
CA ALA A 67 -9.26 -2.42 -15.89
C ALA A 67 -9.47 -2.50 -14.37
N LEU A 68 -10.73 -2.60 -13.92
CA LEU A 68 -11.08 -2.79 -12.50
C LEU A 68 -10.51 -4.10 -11.95
N PHE A 69 -10.59 -5.19 -12.72
CA PHE A 69 -10.05 -6.49 -12.32
C PHE A 69 -8.53 -6.44 -12.17
N ILE A 70 -7.83 -5.79 -13.11
CA ILE A 70 -6.38 -5.59 -13.02
C ILE A 70 -6.03 -4.76 -11.78
N LEU A 71 -6.76 -3.68 -11.53
CA LEU A 71 -6.57 -2.85 -10.34
C LEU A 71 -6.76 -3.67 -9.05
N ALA A 72 -7.80 -4.51 -8.98
CA ALA A 72 -8.03 -5.39 -7.84
C ALA A 72 -6.89 -6.39 -7.65
N ALA A 73 -6.43 -7.04 -8.74
CA ALA A 73 -5.31 -7.96 -8.71
C ALA A 73 -4.01 -7.29 -8.25
N VAL A 74 -3.72 -6.07 -8.72
CA VAL A 74 -2.58 -5.27 -8.27
C VAL A 74 -2.70 -4.90 -6.79
N SER A 75 -3.88 -4.49 -6.34
CA SER A 75 -4.13 -4.12 -4.93
C SER A 75 -3.91 -5.30 -3.98
N VAL A 76 -4.44 -6.47 -4.34
CA VAL A 76 -4.26 -7.71 -3.58
C VAL A 76 -2.78 -8.14 -3.60
N SER A 77 -2.13 -8.08 -4.76
CA SER A 77 -0.71 -8.41 -4.89
C SER A 77 0.16 -7.49 -4.04
N LEU A 78 -0.14 -6.18 -4.01
CA LEU A 78 0.56 -5.19 -3.22
C LEU A 78 0.43 -5.49 -1.71
N TYR A 79 -0.75 -5.91 -1.26
CA TYR A 79 -0.95 -6.37 0.11
C TYR A 79 -0.06 -7.57 0.44
N PHE A 80 -0.08 -8.62 -0.36
CA PHE A 80 0.72 -9.83 -0.10
C PHE A 80 2.23 -9.56 -0.15
N ILE A 81 2.69 -8.77 -1.13
CA ILE A 81 4.09 -8.37 -1.24
C ILE A 81 4.51 -7.59 0.01
N THR A 82 3.67 -6.66 0.46
CA THR A 82 3.98 -5.86 1.65
C THR A 82 3.94 -6.70 2.92
N ASP A 83 2.95 -7.57 3.09
CA ASP A 83 2.88 -8.46 4.25
C ASP A 83 4.09 -9.39 4.31
N TRP A 84 4.49 -9.97 3.17
CA TRP A 84 5.69 -10.78 3.06
C TRP A 84 6.96 -10.00 3.40
N ALA A 85 7.09 -8.77 2.87
CA ALA A 85 8.22 -7.90 3.16
C ALA A 85 8.29 -7.53 4.65
N LEU A 86 7.17 -7.18 5.26
CA LEU A 86 7.09 -6.84 6.69
C LEU A 86 7.48 -8.02 7.57
N ARG A 87 6.96 -9.22 7.30
CA ARG A 87 7.34 -10.44 8.02
C ARG A 87 8.83 -10.76 7.92
N ARG A 88 9.45 -10.48 6.76
CA ARG A 88 10.87 -10.72 6.54
C ARG A 88 11.77 -9.68 7.20
N LEU A 89 11.31 -8.43 7.27
CA LEU A 89 12.04 -7.33 7.91
C LEU A 89 11.88 -7.32 9.44
N ILE A 90 10.80 -7.90 9.96
CA ILE A 90 10.43 -7.90 11.39
C ILE A 90 10.20 -9.36 11.85
N PRO A 91 11.24 -10.22 11.82
CA PRO A 91 11.10 -11.63 12.20
C PRO A 91 10.71 -11.84 13.67
N TRP A 92 10.91 -10.84 14.54
CA TRP A 92 10.59 -10.89 15.97
C TRP A 92 9.12 -10.57 16.29
N GLU A 93 8.27 -10.27 15.31
CA GLU A 93 6.80 -10.14 15.50
C GLU A 93 6.13 -11.51 15.79
N ASN A 94 6.78 -12.62 15.44
CA ASN A 94 6.20 -13.96 15.41
C ASN A 94 6.47 -14.83 16.66
N ASN A 95 6.64 -14.24 17.86
CA ASN A 95 6.72 -15.02 19.11
C ASN A 95 5.68 -14.61 20.14
#